data_AF-A0A147GLM4-F1
#
_entry.id   AF-A0A147GLM4-F1
#
_cell.length_a   1.000
_cell.length_b   1.000
_cell.length_c   1.000
_cell.angle_alpha   90.00
_cell.angle_beta   90.00
_cell.angle_gamma   90.00
#
_symmetry.space_group_name_H-M   'P 1'
#
loop_
_entity.id
_entity.type
_entity.pdbx_description
1 polymer ?
#
loop_
_entity_poly.entity_id
_entity_poly.type
_entity_poly.pdbx_seq_one_letter_code
_entity_poly.pdbx_strand_id
1 'polypeptide(L)'
;MAIVPPGRAEAGPLAVAAAPSRAGRRGPHAVEVALPHAPEQAVALYQIHFQPEQRRNLDPGFIPLDNAHHPDPLREFAVFERLAREEGTRLAPLWGALSWRFGAKTGLDSRALRAAIAAQPGHDLYYCNPYPENEALYINSWQQGVTAHPAFLELCAAVFEAAGLPVAELHGVRPAQAMSACNYFVGGPAFWQRYLPWVRQVVDGTRARVAPSVLDILDSSLSDPRQRHAGSSYWPFIIERLLPLFLDGEGKGLKTHKIALPACEAKLNAHLRHLREMKDVAHRTHSRWLYACWLNYRNLYLLQTAGSDWCRQYLPQINVTELDFL
;
A
#
# COMPACT_ATOMS: atom_id res chain seq x y z
N MET A 1 5.51 -3.21 4.58
CA MET A 1 6.74 -4.03 4.71
C MET A 1 6.77 -4.62 6.12
N ALA A 2 6.26 -5.84 6.30
CA ALA A 2 6.20 -6.49 7.61
C ALA A 2 7.59 -6.95 8.08
N ILE A 3 7.83 -6.89 9.39
CA ILE A 3 8.85 -7.70 10.07
C ILE A 3 8.30 -9.14 10.07
N VAL A 4 8.94 -10.04 9.33
CA VAL A 4 8.63 -11.47 9.32
C VAL A 4 9.64 -12.16 10.24
N PRO A 5 9.24 -12.77 11.36
CA PRO A 5 10.14 -13.62 12.13
C PRO A 5 10.37 -14.97 11.41
N PRO A 6 11.55 -15.60 11.54
CA PRO A 6 11.87 -16.85 10.84
C PRO A 6 11.03 -18.02 11.36
N GLY A 7 10.49 -18.80 10.43
CA GLY A 7 9.50 -19.85 10.67
C GLY A 7 10.04 -21.14 11.32
N ARG A 8 9.11 -21.88 11.93
CA ARG A 8 9.22 -23.31 12.22
C ARG A 8 8.39 -24.09 11.20
N ALA A 9 8.96 -25.19 10.72
CA ALA A 9 8.37 -26.07 9.72
C ALA A 9 7.18 -26.87 10.29
N GLU A 10 6.11 -27.01 9.51
CA GLU A 10 5.04 -27.97 9.79
C GLU A 10 4.82 -28.92 8.60
N ALA A 11 4.53 -30.16 8.99
CA ALA A 11 4.41 -31.35 8.17
C ALA A 11 3.15 -31.35 7.29
N GLY A 12 3.25 -31.98 6.13
CA GLY A 12 2.20 -32.02 5.10
C GLY A 12 0.97 -32.86 5.48
N PRO A 13 -0.20 -32.58 4.89
CA PRO A 13 -1.39 -33.39 5.09
C PRO A 13 -1.46 -34.57 4.10
N LEU A 14 -1.96 -35.69 4.63
CA LEU A 14 -2.33 -36.92 3.93
C LEU A 14 -3.56 -36.73 3.04
N ALA A 15 -3.52 -37.39 1.89
CA ALA A 15 -4.61 -37.51 0.92
C ALA A 15 -5.69 -38.49 1.38
N VAL A 16 -6.97 -38.20 1.06
CA VAL A 16 -8.05 -39.20 1.02
C VAL A 16 -8.88 -39.01 -0.24
N ALA A 17 -9.12 -40.13 -0.92
CA ALA A 17 -9.67 -40.28 -2.25
C ALA A 17 -11.21 -40.14 -2.32
N ALA A 18 -11.67 -39.88 -3.55
CA ALA A 18 -13.05 -39.70 -3.98
C ALA A 18 -13.85 -41.02 -4.17
N ALA A 19 -15.18 -40.91 -4.24
CA ALA A 19 -16.05 -41.78 -5.06
C ALA A 19 -17.45 -41.16 -5.30
N PRO A 20 -18.19 -41.59 -6.36
CA PRO A 20 -19.07 -40.73 -7.17
C PRO A 20 -20.55 -41.18 -7.22
N SER A 21 -21.44 -40.39 -7.86
CA SER A 21 -22.60 -40.82 -8.70
C SER A 21 -23.54 -39.61 -8.94
N ARG A 22 -24.45 -39.50 -9.92
CA ARG A 22 -24.79 -40.20 -11.16
C ARG A 22 -25.66 -39.22 -11.99
N ALA A 23 -25.66 -39.40 -13.30
CA ALA A 23 -26.34 -38.58 -14.31
C ALA A 23 -27.88 -38.72 -14.35
N GLY A 24 -28.55 -37.68 -14.87
CA GLY A 24 -29.93 -37.72 -15.37
C GLY A 24 -30.10 -36.82 -16.61
N ARG A 25 -30.60 -37.38 -17.72
CA ARG A 25 -30.88 -36.71 -19.02
C ARG A 25 -32.38 -36.45 -19.18
N ARG A 26 -32.75 -35.33 -19.83
CA ARG A 26 -33.90 -35.05 -20.75
C ARG A 26 -33.84 -33.54 -21.07
N GLY A 27 -33.72 -33.04 -22.30
CA GLY A 27 -34.70 -33.01 -23.39
C GLY A 27 -34.96 -31.51 -23.77
N PRO A 28 -35.21 -31.14 -25.03
CA PRO A 28 -34.80 -29.83 -25.57
C PRO A 28 -35.89 -28.76 -25.45
N HIS A 29 -35.54 -27.61 -24.89
CA HIS A 29 -36.32 -26.38 -25.03
C HIS A 29 -35.39 -25.27 -25.54
N ALA A 30 -35.76 -24.71 -26.70
CA ALA A 30 -35.25 -23.42 -27.15
C ALA A 30 -35.64 -22.39 -26.08
N VAL A 31 -34.67 -21.99 -25.28
CA VAL A 31 -34.79 -20.84 -24.39
C VAL A 31 -34.04 -19.73 -25.08
N GLU A 32 -34.81 -18.76 -25.55
CA GLU A 32 -34.41 -17.39 -25.87
C GLU A 32 -33.19 -17.00 -25.03
N VAL A 33 -32.05 -16.77 -25.69
CA VAL A 33 -30.86 -16.25 -25.03
C VAL A 33 -31.20 -14.81 -24.64
N ALA A 34 -31.78 -14.65 -23.46
CA ALA A 34 -31.81 -13.38 -22.78
C ALA A 34 -30.36 -12.95 -22.60
N LEU A 35 -29.92 -11.97 -23.40
CA LEU A 35 -28.65 -11.28 -23.21
C LEU A 35 -28.63 -10.75 -21.77
N PRO A 36 -27.76 -11.24 -20.88
CA PRO A 36 -27.63 -10.66 -19.57
C PRO A 36 -26.92 -9.30 -19.73
N HIS A 37 -27.67 -8.23 -19.52
CA HIS A 37 -27.29 -6.92 -19.00
C HIS A 37 -25.98 -6.28 -19.55
N ALA A 38 -26.13 -5.14 -20.25
CA ALA A 38 -25.06 -4.16 -20.41
C ALA A 38 -24.52 -3.68 -19.03
N PRO A 39 -23.23 -3.32 -18.92
CA PRO A 39 -22.14 -4.28 -18.82
C PRO A 39 -21.43 -4.19 -17.47
N GLU A 40 -20.63 -5.22 -17.22
CA GLU A 40 -19.56 -5.37 -16.22
C GLU A 40 -18.43 -4.30 -16.33
N GLN A 41 -18.74 -3.07 -16.76
CA GLN A 41 -17.81 -2.05 -17.27
C GLN A 41 -17.66 -0.76 -16.42
N ALA A 42 -18.03 -0.74 -15.13
CA ALA A 42 -17.89 0.50 -14.35
C ALA A 42 -16.47 0.78 -13.79
N VAL A 43 -15.57 -0.22 -13.78
CA VAL A 43 -14.23 -0.09 -13.18
C VAL A 43 -13.17 -0.85 -14.01
N ALA A 44 -12.15 -0.14 -14.51
CA ALA A 44 -11.02 -0.74 -15.21
C ALA A 44 -9.90 -1.10 -14.23
N LEU A 45 -9.73 -2.40 -13.95
CA LEU A 45 -8.74 -2.89 -12.99
C LEU A 45 -7.63 -3.62 -13.71
N TYR A 46 -6.45 -3.02 -13.72
CA TYR A 46 -5.25 -3.56 -14.34
C TYR A 46 -4.40 -4.30 -13.30
N GLN A 47 -3.71 -5.37 -13.72
CA GLN A 47 -2.72 -6.06 -12.90
C GLN A 47 -1.36 -6.07 -13.58
N ILE A 48 -0.41 -5.36 -12.95
CA ILE A 48 0.93 -5.08 -13.46
C ILE A 48 1.82 -6.31 -13.29
N HIS A 49 2.47 -6.75 -14.37
CA HIS A 49 3.56 -7.71 -14.33
C HIS A 49 4.84 -7.11 -14.93
N PHE A 50 5.99 -7.44 -14.34
CA PHE A 50 7.32 -6.96 -14.75
C PHE A 50 8.16 -8.05 -15.41
N GLN A 51 7.72 -9.30 -15.34
CA GLN A 51 8.39 -10.46 -15.92
C GLN A 51 7.36 -11.38 -16.58
N PRO A 52 7.70 -12.09 -17.67
CA PRO A 52 6.77 -13.01 -18.35
C PRO A 52 6.20 -14.09 -17.43
N GLU A 53 6.98 -14.60 -16.49
CA GLU A 53 6.58 -15.69 -15.58
C GLU A 53 5.48 -15.26 -14.62
N GLN A 54 5.44 -13.97 -14.26
CA GLN A 54 4.43 -13.40 -13.37
C GLN A 54 3.03 -13.41 -14.00
N ARG A 55 2.95 -13.38 -15.34
CA ARG A 55 1.68 -13.36 -16.08
C ARG A 55 0.78 -14.57 -15.75
N ARG A 56 1.38 -15.73 -15.47
CA ARG A 56 0.65 -16.97 -15.16
C ARG A 56 -0.05 -16.94 -13.80
N ASN A 57 0.38 -16.05 -12.91
CA ASN A 57 -0.14 -15.92 -11.55
C ASN A 57 -1.11 -14.74 -11.41
N LEU A 58 -1.46 -14.08 -12.52
CA LEU A 58 -2.42 -12.99 -12.51
C LEU A 58 -3.83 -13.53 -12.30
N ASP A 59 -4.65 -12.72 -11.65
CA ASP A 59 -6.07 -12.98 -11.50
C ASP A 59 -6.76 -12.77 -12.86
N PRO A 60 -7.52 -13.76 -13.37
CA PRO A 60 -8.13 -13.70 -14.69
C PRO A 60 -9.21 -12.61 -14.84
N GLY A 61 -9.73 -12.06 -13.73
CA GLY A 61 -10.69 -10.95 -13.76
C GLY A 61 -10.05 -9.55 -13.73
N PHE A 62 -8.72 -9.46 -13.68
CA PHE A 62 -7.98 -8.22 -13.95
C PHE A 62 -7.48 -8.15 -15.40
N ILE A 63 -7.35 -6.93 -15.91
CA ILE A 63 -6.75 -6.66 -17.22
C ILE A 63 -5.22 -6.81 -17.06
N PRO A 64 -4.57 -7.79 -17.71
CA PRO A 64 -3.13 -7.96 -17.60
C PRO A 64 -2.41 -6.75 -18.20
N LEU A 65 -1.47 -6.16 -17.46
CA LEU A 65 -0.69 -5.02 -17.90
C LEU A 65 0.80 -5.34 -17.88
N ASP A 66 1.39 -5.42 -19.07
CA ASP A 66 2.81 -5.68 -19.24
C ASP A 66 3.64 -4.43 -18.97
N ASN A 67 4.58 -4.55 -18.04
CA ASN A 67 5.57 -3.51 -17.74
C ASN A 67 7.02 -4.00 -17.85
N ALA A 68 7.26 -5.16 -18.48
CA ALA A 68 8.60 -5.75 -18.60
C ALA A 68 9.57 -4.88 -19.42
N HIS A 69 9.07 -4.18 -20.45
CA HIS A 69 9.86 -3.35 -21.36
C HIS A 69 9.80 -1.85 -21.05
N HIS A 70 9.32 -1.50 -19.86
CA HIS A 70 9.18 -0.11 -19.42
C HIS A 70 9.83 0.08 -18.05
N PRO A 71 11.18 -0.06 -17.96
CA PRO A 71 11.89 0.22 -16.73
C PRO A 71 11.82 1.72 -16.43
N ASP A 72 11.38 2.05 -15.22
CA ASP A 72 11.34 3.40 -14.72
C ASP A 72 11.68 3.40 -13.22
N PRO A 73 12.55 4.31 -12.73
CA PRO A 73 12.90 4.39 -11.32
C PRO A 73 11.69 4.65 -10.41
N LEU A 74 10.61 5.24 -10.91
CA LEU A 74 9.38 5.52 -10.16
C LEU A 74 8.40 4.33 -10.15
N ARG A 75 8.72 3.24 -10.85
CA ARG A 75 7.98 1.96 -10.84
C ARG A 75 6.48 2.12 -11.11
N GLU A 76 5.62 1.73 -10.17
CA GLU A 76 4.16 1.77 -10.30
C GLU A 76 3.65 3.18 -10.62
N PHE A 77 4.32 4.24 -10.16
CA PHE A 77 3.90 5.60 -10.48
C PHE A 77 3.99 5.91 -11.99
N ALA A 78 5.07 5.48 -12.65
CA ALA A 78 5.22 5.62 -14.10
C ALA A 78 4.16 4.82 -14.88
N VAL A 79 3.71 3.69 -14.32
CA VAL A 79 2.58 2.93 -14.87
C VAL A 79 1.29 3.74 -14.81
N PHE A 80 1.02 4.42 -13.69
CA PHE A 80 -0.17 5.27 -13.56
C PHE A 80 -0.17 6.41 -14.57
N GLU A 81 0.98 7.07 -14.78
CA GLU A 81 1.09 8.15 -15.77
C GLU A 81 0.90 7.65 -17.20
N ARG A 82 1.43 6.46 -17.53
CA ARG A 82 1.21 5.85 -18.86
C ARG A 82 -0.27 5.54 -19.06
N LEU A 83 -0.90 4.87 -18.10
CA LEU A 83 -2.32 4.51 -18.16
C LEU A 83 -3.22 5.74 -18.26
N ALA A 84 -2.93 6.82 -17.52
CA ALA A 84 -3.71 8.05 -17.59
C ALA A 84 -3.72 8.70 -18.99
N ARG A 85 -2.72 8.38 -19.83
CA ARG A 85 -2.65 8.82 -21.22
C ARG A 85 -3.35 7.87 -22.19
N GLU A 86 -3.80 6.70 -21.78
CA GLU A 86 -4.53 5.78 -22.64
C GLU A 86 -6.02 6.17 -22.74
N GLU A 87 -6.57 6.15 -23.95
CA GLU A 87 -7.95 6.55 -24.20
C GLU A 87 -8.96 5.69 -23.43
N GLY A 88 -8.75 4.37 -23.41
CA GLY A 88 -9.63 3.44 -22.68
C GLY A 88 -9.68 3.71 -21.17
N THR A 89 -8.55 4.12 -20.58
CA THR A 89 -8.48 4.50 -19.16
C THR A 89 -9.18 5.83 -18.88
N ARG A 90 -9.05 6.81 -19.79
CA ARG A 90 -9.70 8.12 -19.65
C ARG A 90 -11.23 8.04 -19.73
N LEU A 91 -11.76 7.06 -20.44
CA LEU A 91 -13.20 6.82 -20.56
C LEU A 91 -13.78 6.03 -19.37
N ALA A 92 -12.93 5.35 -18.58
CA ALA A 92 -13.38 4.58 -17.43
C ALA A 92 -13.77 5.50 -16.25
N PRO A 93 -14.95 5.31 -15.62
CA PRO A 93 -15.35 6.10 -14.44
C PRO A 93 -14.40 5.93 -13.26
N LEU A 94 -13.85 4.73 -13.09
CA LEU A 94 -12.86 4.37 -12.09
C LEU A 94 -11.82 3.46 -12.74
N TRP A 95 -10.56 3.65 -12.38
CA TRP A 95 -9.49 2.73 -12.77
C TRP A 95 -8.37 2.63 -11.74
N GLY A 96 -7.65 1.52 -11.77
CA GLY A 96 -6.49 1.28 -10.93
C GLY A 96 -5.55 0.26 -11.54
N ALA A 97 -4.27 0.32 -11.18
CA ALA A 97 -3.28 -0.68 -11.57
C ALA A 97 -2.60 -1.27 -10.34
N LEU A 98 -2.72 -2.58 -10.18
CA LEU A 98 -2.38 -3.30 -8.97
C LEU A 98 -1.20 -4.24 -9.22
N SER A 99 -0.37 -4.47 -8.22
CA SER A 99 0.76 -5.41 -8.33
C SER A 99 0.28 -6.82 -8.70
N TRP A 100 1.09 -7.58 -9.45
CA TRP A 100 0.92 -9.03 -9.61
C TRP A 100 0.82 -9.78 -8.27
N ARG A 101 1.33 -9.20 -7.17
CA ARG A 101 1.21 -9.74 -5.81
C ARG A 101 -0.04 -9.27 -5.06
N PHE A 102 -0.98 -8.57 -5.69
CA PHE A 102 -2.13 -7.95 -5.02
C PHE A 102 -2.91 -8.96 -4.19
N GLY A 103 -3.45 -10.03 -4.81
CA GLY A 103 -4.23 -11.03 -4.09
C GLY A 103 -3.46 -11.73 -2.98
N ALA A 104 -2.17 -12.04 -3.19
CA ALA A 104 -1.33 -12.63 -2.15
C ALA A 104 -1.12 -11.70 -0.94
N LYS A 105 -1.09 -10.38 -1.15
CA LYS A 105 -0.87 -9.38 -0.10
C LYS A 105 -2.16 -8.97 0.62
N THR A 106 -3.28 -8.87 -0.11
CA THR A 106 -4.54 -8.33 0.41
C THR A 106 -5.56 -9.40 0.77
N GLY A 107 -5.44 -10.59 0.18
CA GLY A 107 -6.48 -11.62 0.22
C GLY A 107 -7.69 -11.31 -0.68
N LEU A 108 -7.62 -10.28 -1.52
CA LEU A 108 -8.68 -9.90 -2.45
C LEU A 108 -8.39 -10.40 -3.86
N ASP A 109 -9.38 -11.04 -4.47
CA ASP A 109 -9.45 -11.28 -5.90
C ASP A 109 -10.17 -10.12 -6.62
N SER A 110 -10.20 -10.18 -7.95
CA SER A 110 -10.86 -9.16 -8.78
C SER A 110 -12.35 -9.00 -8.48
N ARG A 111 -13.05 -10.10 -8.15
CA ARG A 111 -14.48 -10.10 -7.81
C ARG A 111 -14.73 -9.40 -6.47
N ALA A 112 -13.97 -9.76 -5.45
CA ALA A 112 -14.08 -9.18 -4.11
C ALA A 112 -13.75 -7.69 -4.11
N LEU A 113 -12.72 -7.27 -4.87
CA LEU A 113 -12.39 -5.85 -5.02
C LEU A 113 -13.53 -5.06 -5.70
N ARG A 114 -14.09 -5.57 -6.80
CA ARG A 114 -15.25 -4.94 -7.47
C ARG A 114 -16.47 -4.86 -6.56
N ALA A 115 -16.75 -5.93 -5.81
CA ALA A 115 -17.85 -5.95 -4.85
C ALA A 115 -17.66 -4.93 -3.72
N ALA A 116 -16.44 -4.79 -3.19
CA ALA A 116 -16.12 -3.79 -2.16
C ALA A 116 -16.32 -2.35 -2.67
N ILE A 117 -15.93 -2.07 -3.91
CA ILE A 117 -16.15 -0.76 -4.55
C ILE A 117 -17.65 -0.51 -4.77
N ALA A 118 -18.37 -1.49 -5.32
CA ALA A 118 -19.80 -1.37 -5.62
C ALA A 118 -20.66 -1.19 -4.35
N ALA A 119 -20.22 -1.74 -3.21
CA ALA A 119 -20.89 -1.58 -1.92
C ALA A 119 -20.76 -0.16 -1.33
N GLN A 120 -19.84 0.66 -1.84
CA GLN A 120 -19.54 1.99 -1.31
C GLN A 120 -19.40 3.03 -2.44
N PRO A 121 -20.43 3.24 -3.28
CA PRO A 121 -20.32 4.08 -4.47
C PRO A 121 -20.08 5.55 -4.13
N GLY A 122 -19.57 6.32 -5.11
CA GLY A 122 -19.47 7.78 -5.02
C GLY A 122 -18.19 8.33 -4.35
N HIS A 123 -17.17 7.49 -4.14
CA HIS A 123 -15.84 7.92 -3.72
C HIS A 123 -14.94 8.22 -4.92
N ASP A 124 -14.09 9.24 -4.78
CA ASP A 124 -13.08 9.63 -5.76
C ASP A 124 -11.86 8.71 -5.73
N LEU A 125 -11.60 8.07 -4.60
CA LEU A 125 -10.51 7.11 -4.40
C LEU A 125 -10.95 5.95 -3.50
N TYR A 126 -10.74 4.74 -3.98
CA TYR A 126 -10.73 3.52 -3.18
C TYR A 126 -9.29 3.05 -3.03
N TYR A 127 -8.88 2.70 -1.82
CA TYR A 127 -7.53 2.22 -1.57
C TYR A 127 -7.51 1.17 -0.46
N CYS A 128 -6.42 0.44 -0.31
CA CYS A 128 -6.24 -0.48 0.82
C CYS A 128 -4.79 -0.51 1.27
N ASN A 129 -4.56 -0.92 2.53
CA ASN A 129 -3.22 -1.09 3.11
C ASN A 129 -3.10 -2.52 3.67
N PRO A 130 -2.27 -3.41 3.09
CA PRO A 130 -2.17 -4.80 3.51
C PRO A 130 -1.32 -5.02 4.77
N TYR A 131 -0.84 -3.95 5.42
CA TYR A 131 0.08 -4.00 6.56
C TYR A 131 -0.54 -3.37 7.82
N PRO A 132 -1.62 -3.94 8.39
CA PRO A 132 -2.26 -3.38 9.57
C PRO A 132 -1.37 -3.41 10.82
N GLU A 133 -0.36 -4.27 10.87
CA GLU A 133 0.63 -4.30 11.95
C GLU A 133 1.45 -2.99 12.01
N ASN A 134 1.68 -2.36 10.87
CA ASN A 134 2.40 -1.08 10.84
C ASN A 134 1.60 0.03 11.50
N GLU A 135 0.27 -0.04 11.41
CA GLU A 135 -0.66 0.91 12.02
C GLU A 135 -0.56 0.86 13.55
N ALA A 136 -0.22 -0.30 14.12
CA ALA A 136 -0.02 -0.50 15.55
C ALA A 136 1.36 -0.09 16.06
N LEU A 137 2.41 -0.33 15.25
CA LEU A 137 3.80 -0.27 15.69
C LEU A 137 4.49 1.06 15.43
N TYR A 138 4.01 1.83 14.45
CA TYR A 138 4.66 3.07 14.04
C TYR A 138 3.70 4.25 14.14
N ILE A 139 4.28 5.42 14.42
CA ILE A 139 3.51 6.66 14.52
C ILE A 139 3.01 7.15 13.17
N ASN A 140 3.75 6.89 12.09
CA ASN A 140 3.42 7.21 10.71
C ASN A 140 4.21 6.29 9.75
N SER A 141 3.93 6.36 8.45
CA SER A 141 4.56 5.50 7.43
C SER A 141 6.03 5.86 7.17
N TRP A 142 6.44 7.11 7.40
CA TRP A 142 7.82 7.58 7.27
C TRP A 142 8.74 6.90 8.29
N GLN A 143 8.33 6.89 9.57
CA GLN A 143 9.04 6.20 10.65
C GLN A 143 9.11 4.68 10.43
N GLN A 144 8.08 4.09 9.83
CA GLN A 144 8.16 2.69 9.43
C GLN A 144 9.27 2.44 8.40
N GLY A 145 9.45 3.37 7.46
CA GLY A 145 10.45 3.29 6.39
C GLY A 145 11.90 3.21 6.90
N VAL A 146 12.21 3.79 8.07
CA VAL A 146 13.54 3.71 8.71
C VAL A 146 13.99 2.26 8.94
N THR A 147 13.06 1.38 9.29
CA THR A 147 13.35 -0.04 9.55
C THR A 147 13.47 -0.87 8.27
N ALA A 148 13.23 -0.23 7.13
CA ALA A 148 13.13 -0.84 5.82
C ALA A 148 14.22 -0.40 4.86
N HIS A 149 14.56 0.88 4.87
CA HIS A 149 15.45 1.52 3.91
C HIS A 149 16.57 2.27 4.67
N PRO A 150 17.84 2.11 4.29
CA PRO A 150 18.94 2.85 4.90
C PRO A 150 18.77 4.37 4.77
N ALA A 151 19.12 5.14 5.80
CA ALA A 151 19.08 6.61 5.80
C ALA A 151 17.74 7.23 5.31
N PHE A 152 16.63 6.50 5.51
CA PHE A 152 15.37 6.83 4.85
C PHE A 152 14.81 8.19 5.28
N LEU A 153 14.89 8.51 6.56
CA LEU A 153 14.26 9.71 7.10
C LEU A 153 15.04 10.96 6.69
N GLU A 154 16.37 10.86 6.66
CA GLU A 154 17.27 11.91 6.18
C GLU A 154 17.02 12.20 4.69
N LEU A 155 16.87 11.14 3.88
CA LEU A 155 16.54 11.28 2.46
C LEU A 155 15.14 11.87 2.26
N CYS A 156 14.15 11.45 3.05
CA CYS A 156 12.79 12.02 3.00
C CYS A 156 12.77 13.49 3.43
N ALA A 157 13.58 13.89 4.42
CA ALA A 157 13.73 15.28 4.84
C ALA A 157 14.25 16.14 3.68
N ALA A 158 15.31 15.68 3.00
CA ALA A 158 15.84 16.36 1.83
C ALA A 158 14.81 16.49 0.69
N VAL A 159 13.99 15.44 0.47
CA VAL A 159 12.87 15.49 -0.50
C VAL A 159 11.83 16.51 -0.06
N PHE A 160 11.40 16.51 1.20
CA PHE A 160 10.40 17.43 1.69
C PHE A 160 10.86 18.88 1.64
N GLU A 161 12.08 19.19 2.05
CA GLU A 161 12.66 20.52 1.94
C GLU A 161 12.73 21.00 0.48
N ALA A 162 13.24 20.14 -0.42
CA ALA A 162 13.38 20.47 -1.83
C ALA A 162 12.03 20.62 -2.55
N ALA A 163 11.00 19.89 -2.12
CA ALA A 163 9.64 19.96 -2.67
C ALA A 163 8.76 21.02 -1.99
N GLY A 164 9.21 21.66 -0.90
CA GLY A 164 8.41 22.60 -0.11
C GLY A 164 7.29 21.92 0.68
N LEU A 165 7.48 20.66 1.06
CA LEU A 165 6.55 19.88 1.88
C LEU A 165 6.86 20.06 3.38
N PRO A 166 5.87 19.92 4.27
CA PRO A 166 6.06 20.12 5.70
C PRO A 166 6.90 19.00 6.35
N VAL A 167 8.14 19.32 6.73
CA VAL A 167 9.08 18.36 7.35
C VAL A 167 8.56 17.76 8.66
N ALA A 168 7.73 18.50 9.41
CA ALA A 168 7.09 18.02 10.64
C ALA A 168 6.30 16.70 10.45
N GLU A 169 5.80 16.45 9.24
CA GLU A 169 5.07 15.22 8.90
C GLU A 169 5.90 13.94 9.06
N LEU A 170 7.23 14.04 8.97
CA LEU A 170 8.12 12.90 9.15
C LEU A 170 8.11 12.38 10.60
N HIS A 171 7.76 13.24 11.55
CA HIS A 171 7.81 12.95 12.99
C HIS A 171 6.44 13.02 13.68
N GLY A 172 5.43 13.57 13.02
CA GLY A 172 4.08 13.67 13.58
C GLY A 172 3.41 12.31 13.79
N VAL A 173 2.67 12.20 14.90
CA VAL A 173 1.83 11.05 15.20
C VAL A 173 0.58 11.11 14.34
N ARG A 174 0.31 10.05 13.58
CA ARG A 174 -0.86 9.91 12.71
C ARG A 174 -1.77 8.76 13.16
N PRO A 175 -3.10 8.89 12.96
CA PRO A 175 -4.04 7.82 13.28
C PRO A 175 -3.81 6.61 12.35
N ALA A 176 -4.18 5.41 12.81
CA ALA A 176 -4.06 4.17 12.04
C ALA A 176 -4.72 4.26 10.65
N GLN A 177 -5.85 4.98 10.54
CA GLN A 177 -6.57 5.13 9.28
C GLN A 177 -5.76 5.87 8.20
N ALA A 178 -4.88 6.79 8.61
CA ALA A 178 -4.04 7.57 7.70
C ALA A 178 -2.84 6.77 7.16
N MET A 179 -2.54 5.59 7.70
CA MET A 179 -1.45 4.76 7.17
C MET A 179 -1.80 4.20 5.78
N SER A 180 -0.93 4.53 4.83
CA SER A 180 -0.83 3.91 3.51
C SER A 180 0.65 3.66 3.20
N ALA A 181 0.97 2.42 2.85
CA ALA A 181 2.34 2.00 2.52
C ALA A 181 2.36 1.15 1.23
N CYS A 182 1.44 1.44 0.31
CA CYS A 182 1.37 0.83 -1.01
C CYS A 182 0.48 1.65 -1.95
N ASN A 183 0.72 1.52 -3.24
CA ASN A 183 -0.04 2.18 -4.31
C ASN A 183 -1.24 1.34 -4.81
N TYR A 184 -2.04 0.76 -3.91
CA TYR A 184 -3.24 0.00 -4.29
C TYR A 184 -4.44 0.91 -4.40
N PHE A 185 -4.45 1.69 -5.49
CA PHE A 185 -5.44 2.74 -5.74
C PHE A 185 -6.38 2.33 -6.87
N VAL A 186 -7.66 2.61 -6.67
CA VAL A 186 -8.68 2.64 -7.71
C VAL A 186 -9.35 4.01 -7.62
N GLY A 187 -9.00 4.90 -8.54
CA GLY A 187 -9.40 6.29 -8.51
C GLY A 187 -10.26 6.70 -9.69
N GLY A 188 -11.05 7.75 -9.49
CA GLY A 188 -11.79 8.43 -10.54
C GLY A 188 -11.02 9.63 -11.11
N PRO A 189 -11.60 10.34 -12.10
CA PRO A 189 -10.96 11.49 -12.73
C PRO A 189 -10.51 12.57 -11.74
N ALA A 190 -11.34 12.90 -10.74
CA ALA A 190 -11.02 13.93 -9.74
C ALA A 190 -9.75 13.61 -8.92
N PHE A 191 -9.55 12.32 -8.58
CA PHE A 191 -8.34 11.88 -7.91
C PHE A 191 -7.13 11.91 -8.84
N TRP A 192 -7.20 11.25 -10.00
CA TRP A 192 -6.03 11.10 -10.87
C TRP A 192 -5.54 12.41 -11.48
N GLN A 193 -6.45 13.35 -11.78
CA GLN A 193 -6.10 14.68 -12.31
C GLN A 193 -5.38 15.56 -11.28
N ARG A 194 -5.52 15.29 -9.98
CA ARG A 194 -4.83 16.02 -8.91
C ARG A 194 -3.59 15.28 -8.42
N TYR A 195 -3.70 13.98 -8.20
CA TYR A 195 -2.63 13.16 -7.62
C TYR A 195 -1.41 13.03 -8.53
N LEU A 196 -1.60 12.72 -9.82
CA LEU A 196 -0.46 12.50 -10.73
C LEU A 196 0.36 13.77 -10.93
N PRO A 197 -0.22 14.95 -11.25
CA PRO A 197 0.56 16.17 -11.40
C PRO A 197 1.23 16.60 -10.09
N TRP A 198 0.57 16.41 -8.95
CA TRP A 198 1.13 16.77 -7.65
C TRP A 198 2.35 15.92 -7.29
N VAL A 199 2.27 14.58 -7.42
CA VAL A 199 3.43 13.71 -7.19
C VAL A 199 4.55 14.04 -8.18
N ARG A 200 4.22 14.32 -9.44
CA ARG A 200 5.18 14.74 -10.46
C ARG A 200 5.91 16.03 -10.05
N GLN A 201 5.19 17.02 -9.55
CA GLN A 201 5.75 18.26 -9.02
C GLN A 201 6.70 18.01 -7.84
N VAL A 202 6.36 17.09 -6.93
CA VAL A 202 7.23 16.70 -5.80
C VAL A 202 8.53 16.09 -6.31
N VAL A 203 8.45 15.12 -7.22
CA VAL A 203 9.62 14.43 -7.78
C VAL A 203 10.50 15.39 -8.56
N ASP A 204 9.93 16.12 -9.52
CA ASP A 204 10.69 17.00 -10.41
C ASP A 204 11.25 18.20 -9.64
N GLY A 205 10.47 18.76 -8.71
CA GLY A 205 10.90 19.82 -7.81
C GLY A 205 12.07 19.40 -6.91
N THR A 206 12.05 18.16 -6.42
CA THR A 206 13.16 17.60 -5.63
C THR A 206 14.41 17.44 -6.49
N ARG A 207 14.28 16.82 -7.67
CA ARG A 207 15.40 16.60 -8.61
C ARG A 207 16.08 17.89 -9.03
N ALA A 208 15.32 18.99 -9.13
CA ALA A 208 15.84 20.29 -9.50
C ALA A 208 16.58 21.04 -8.37
N ARG A 209 16.36 20.68 -7.10
CA ARG A 209 16.81 21.50 -5.95
C ARG A 209 17.70 20.76 -4.95
N VAL A 210 17.63 19.43 -4.88
CA VAL A 210 18.44 18.66 -3.94
C VAL A 210 19.90 18.60 -4.41
N ALA A 211 20.84 18.44 -3.47
CA ALA A 211 22.25 18.28 -3.81
C ALA A 211 22.49 17.04 -4.70
N PRO A 212 23.37 17.09 -5.71
CA PRO A 212 23.63 15.96 -6.61
C PRO A 212 23.96 14.65 -5.89
N SER A 213 24.75 14.71 -4.81
CA SER A 213 25.10 13.53 -4.01
C SER A 213 23.90 12.87 -3.32
N VAL A 214 22.88 13.65 -2.94
CA VAL A 214 21.63 13.13 -2.38
C VAL A 214 20.78 12.53 -3.49
N LEU A 215 20.72 13.18 -4.66
CA LEU A 215 20.00 12.67 -5.81
C LEU A 215 20.57 11.32 -6.28
N ASP A 216 21.90 11.18 -6.33
CA ASP A 216 22.57 9.93 -6.65
C ASP A 216 22.13 8.78 -5.73
N ILE A 217 21.99 9.05 -4.43
CA ILE A 217 21.50 8.07 -3.46
C ILE A 217 20.02 7.76 -3.70
N LEU A 218 19.18 8.79 -3.90
CA LEU A 218 17.74 8.62 -4.17
C LEU A 218 17.48 7.75 -5.40
N ASP A 219 18.27 7.92 -6.46
CA ASP A 219 18.18 7.16 -7.70
C ASP A 219 18.92 5.79 -7.64
N SER A 220 19.72 5.55 -6.59
CA SER A 220 20.46 4.28 -6.41
C SER A 220 19.59 3.11 -5.94
N SER A 221 20.07 1.88 -6.16
CA SER A 221 19.43 0.64 -5.69
C SER A 221 19.70 0.30 -4.22
N LEU A 222 20.33 1.20 -3.45
CA LEU A 222 20.64 1.00 -2.03
C LEU A 222 19.40 0.96 -1.13
N SER A 223 18.24 1.35 -1.67
CA SER A 223 16.96 1.40 -0.97
C SER A 223 16.49 0.05 -0.43
N ASP A 224 16.91 -1.07 -1.02
CA ASP A 224 16.41 -2.40 -0.67
C ASP A 224 17.55 -3.39 -0.37
N PRO A 225 18.19 -3.26 0.80
CA PRO A 225 19.29 -4.15 1.20
C PRO A 225 18.86 -5.61 1.34
N ARG A 226 17.55 -5.89 1.43
CA ARG A 226 16.98 -7.23 1.56
C ARG A 226 16.55 -7.85 0.22
N GLN A 227 16.77 -7.17 -0.90
CA GLN A 227 16.46 -7.63 -2.26
C GLN A 227 15.01 -8.11 -2.46
N ARG A 228 14.05 -7.51 -1.73
CA ARG A 228 12.61 -7.79 -1.84
C ARG A 228 11.99 -7.18 -3.10
N HIS A 229 12.62 -6.12 -3.62
CA HIS A 229 12.30 -5.26 -4.74
C HIS A 229 13.59 -4.92 -5.50
N ALA A 230 14.34 -5.96 -5.90
CA ALA A 230 15.66 -5.84 -6.50
C ALA A 230 15.74 -4.74 -7.58
N GLY A 231 16.73 -3.86 -7.45
CA GLY A 231 16.99 -2.75 -8.36
C GLY A 231 16.04 -1.56 -8.24
N SER A 232 15.16 -1.50 -7.24
CA SER A 232 14.33 -0.30 -6.99
C SER A 232 15.15 0.83 -6.38
N SER A 233 14.83 2.07 -6.78
CA SER A 233 15.35 3.29 -6.16
C SER A 233 14.58 3.63 -4.87
N TYR A 234 14.88 4.76 -4.23
CA TYR A 234 14.09 5.23 -3.08
C TYR A 234 12.71 5.76 -3.47
N TRP A 235 12.54 6.22 -4.71
CA TRP A 235 11.33 6.90 -5.16
C TRP A 235 10.03 6.13 -4.96
N PRO A 236 9.91 4.83 -5.31
CA PRO A 236 8.65 4.10 -5.13
C PRO A 236 8.22 4.05 -3.65
N PHE A 237 9.19 3.94 -2.73
CA PHE A 237 8.95 3.89 -1.30
C PHE A 237 8.57 5.26 -0.72
N ILE A 238 9.11 6.34 -1.27
CA ILE A 238 8.68 7.70 -0.93
C ILE A 238 7.27 7.94 -1.46
N ILE A 239 7.02 7.66 -2.74
CA ILE A 239 5.75 7.94 -3.42
C ILE A 239 4.58 7.19 -2.77
N GLU A 240 4.75 5.91 -2.42
CA GLU A 240 3.66 5.13 -1.78
C GLU A 240 3.22 5.68 -0.41
N ARG A 241 4.03 6.55 0.20
CA ARG A 241 3.76 7.21 1.48
C ARG A 241 3.25 8.64 1.33
N LEU A 242 3.20 9.18 0.11
CA LEU A 242 2.71 10.53 -0.13
C LEU A 242 1.19 10.65 -0.10
N LEU A 243 0.44 9.55 -0.24
CA LEU A 243 -1.03 9.62 -0.30
C LEU A 243 -1.66 10.36 0.90
N PRO A 244 -1.33 10.07 2.17
CA PRO A 244 -1.94 10.77 3.29
C PRO A 244 -1.63 12.28 3.27
N LEU A 245 -0.39 12.65 2.97
CA LEU A 245 0.03 14.05 2.81
C LEU A 245 -0.73 14.76 1.68
N PHE A 246 -0.91 14.08 0.55
CA PHE A 246 -1.73 14.57 -0.54
C PHE A 246 -3.16 14.84 -0.08
N LEU A 247 -3.80 13.88 0.60
CA LEU A 247 -5.20 13.99 1.03
C LEU A 247 -5.44 15.14 2.03
N ASP A 248 -4.45 15.48 2.85
CA ASP A 248 -4.54 16.61 3.78
C ASP A 248 -4.35 17.97 3.09
N GLY A 249 -3.60 18.00 1.98
CA GLY A 249 -3.28 19.19 1.20
C GLY A 249 -3.99 19.23 -0.15
N GLU A 250 -3.25 18.96 -1.23
CA GLU A 250 -3.71 19.11 -2.62
C GLU A 250 -4.90 18.23 -2.98
N GLY A 251 -5.15 17.14 -2.25
CA GLY A 251 -6.27 16.22 -2.38
C GLY A 251 -7.42 16.51 -1.42
N LYS A 252 -7.35 17.58 -0.62
CA LYS A 252 -8.39 17.93 0.35
C LYS A 252 -9.75 18.03 -0.33
N GLY A 253 -10.75 17.44 0.32
CA GLY A 253 -12.14 17.40 -0.16
C GLY A 253 -12.47 16.22 -1.08
N LEU A 254 -11.50 15.40 -1.49
CA LEU A 254 -11.79 14.13 -2.17
C LEU A 254 -12.46 13.16 -1.20
N LYS A 255 -13.51 12.50 -1.67
CA LYS A 255 -14.16 11.40 -0.94
C LYS A 255 -13.32 10.15 -1.10
N THR A 256 -12.86 9.57 0.01
CA THR A 256 -12.02 8.37 -0.03
C THR A 256 -12.64 7.21 0.74
N HIS A 257 -12.39 5.99 0.28
CA HIS A 257 -12.80 4.76 0.96
C HIS A 257 -11.61 3.80 1.10
N LYS A 258 -11.19 3.55 2.34
CA LYS A 258 -10.18 2.51 2.65
C LYS A 258 -10.88 1.17 2.74
N ILE A 259 -10.71 0.33 1.73
CA ILE A 259 -11.25 -1.02 1.66
C ILE A 259 -10.65 -1.86 2.79
N ALA A 260 -11.52 -2.46 3.60
CA ALA A 260 -11.14 -3.37 4.67
C ALA A 260 -10.52 -4.65 4.11
N LEU A 261 -9.49 -5.17 4.79
CA LEU A 261 -8.80 -6.41 4.43
C LEU A 261 -8.91 -7.43 5.57
N PRO A 262 -10.03 -8.17 5.70
CA PRO A 262 -10.26 -9.09 6.82
C PRO A 262 -9.15 -10.13 6.99
N ALA A 263 -8.60 -10.64 5.88
CA ALA A 263 -7.50 -11.61 5.91
C ALA A 263 -6.19 -11.01 6.48
N CYS A 264 -5.96 -9.70 6.32
CA CYS A 264 -4.83 -9.02 6.93
C CYS A 264 -5.12 -8.69 8.41
N GLU A 265 -6.32 -8.21 8.73
CA GLU A 265 -6.75 -7.92 10.10
C GLU A 265 -6.72 -9.16 11.01
N ALA A 266 -7.07 -10.33 10.46
CA ALA A 266 -7.02 -11.60 11.17
C ALA A 266 -5.61 -11.97 11.66
N LYS A 267 -4.55 -11.43 11.03
CA LYS A 267 -3.14 -11.67 11.41
C LYS A 267 -2.73 -10.89 12.65
N LEU A 268 -3.49 -9.87 13.06
CA LEU A 268 -3.19 -9.11 14.27
C LEU A 268 -3.51 -9.95 15.51
N ASN A 269 -2.50 -10.17 16.36
CA ASN A 269 -2.71 -10.69 17.70
C ASN A 269 -3.34 -9.62 18.62
N ALA A 270 -3.73 -10.02 19.84
CA ALA A 270 -4.34 -9.11 20.81
C ALA A 270 -3.45 -7.90 21.15
N HIS A 271 -2.14 -8.10 21.27
CA HIS A 271 -1.19 -7.02 21.56
C HIS A 271 -1.16 -5.96 20.46
N LEU A 272 -1.10 -6.36 19.19
CA LEU A 272 -1.12 -5.43 18.06
C LEU A 272 -2.44 -4.65 17.97
N ARG A 273 -3.58 -5.30 18.25
CA ARG A 273 -4.88 -4.62 18.28
C ARG A 273 -4.92 -3.55 19.38
N HIS A 274 -4.48 -3.89 20.59
CA HIS A 274 -4.40 -2.94 21.69
C HIS A 274 -3.39 -1.82 21.43
N LEU A 275 -2.22 -2.11 20.85
CA LEU A 275 -1.25 -1.09 20.48
C LEU A 275 -1.82 -0.10 19.46
N ARG A 276 -2.53 -0.59 18.43
CA ARG A 276 -3.22 0.27 17.47
C ARG A 276 -4.25 1.18 18.15
N GLU A 277 -5.10 0.59 18.99
CA GLU A 277 -6.12 1.34 19.72
C GLU A 277 -5.50 2.37 20.68
N MET A 278 -4.49 1.99 21.46
CA MET A 278 -3.78 2.91 22.36
C MET A 278 -3.18 4.10 21.61
N LYS A 279 -2.56 3.84 20.45
CA LYS A 279 -2.00 4.91 19.60
C LYS A 279 -3.10 5.86 19.12
N ASP A 280 -4.22 5.32 18.64
CA ASP A 280 -5.34 6.13 18.13
C ASP A 280 -6.04 6.92 19.24
N VAL A 281 -6.14 6.37 20.47
CA VAL A 281 -6.64 7.12 21.63
C VAL A 281 -5.65 8.21 22.02
N ALA A 282 -4.35 7.91 22.07
CA ALA A 282 -3.32 8.90 22.35
C ALA A 282 -3.36 10.06 21.33
N HIS A 283 -3.52 9.73 20.04
CA HIS A 283 -3.70 10.70 18.96
C HIS A 283 -4.97 11.52 19.16
N ARG A 284 -6.16 10.90 19.22
CA ARG A 284 -7.43 11.65 19.34
C ARG A 284 -7.54 12.53 20.59
N THR A 285 -6.86 12.16 21.66
CA THR A 285 -6.88 12.92 22.94
C THR A 285 -5.69 13.86 23.12
N HIS A 286 -4.76 13.90 22.15
CA HIS A 286 -3.47 14.59 22.27
C HIS A 286 -2.72 14.27 23.59
N SER A 287 -2.89 13.05 24.11
CA SER A 287 -2.38 12.66 25.42
C SER A 287 -0.96 12.13 25.31
N ARG A 288 0.00 12.97 25.74
CA ARG A 288 1.42 12.57 25.87
C ARG A 288 1.61 11.38 26.81
N TRP A 289 0.78 11.28 27.86
CA TRP A 289 0.84 10.15 28.79
C TRP A 289 0.41 8.84 28.11
N LEU A 290 -0.71 8.84 27.39
CA LEU A 290 -1.15 7.64 26.65
C LEU A 290 -0.16 7.27 25.55
N TYR A 291 0.43 8.26 24.87
CA TYR A 291 1.51 8.01 23.92
C TYR A 291 2.70 7.34 24.59
N ALA A 292 3.15 7.81 25.75
CA ALA A 292 4.25 7.20 26.48
C ALA A 292 3.93 5.76 26.91
N CYS A 293 2.69 5.49 27.34
CA CYS A 293 2.22 4.14 27.62
C CYS A 293 2.26 3.26 26.36
N TRP A 294 1.79 3.75 25.22
CA TRP A 294 1.87 3.05 23.93
C TRP A 294 3.33 2.78 23.54
N LEU A 295 4.20 3.79 23.61
CA LEU A 295 5.61 3.70 23.25
C LEU A 295 6.33 2.63 24.07
N ASN A 296 6.14 2.63 25.39
CA ASN A 296 6.75 1.66 26.29
C ASN A 296 6.25 0.24 25.99
N TYR A 297 4.94 0.06 25.82
CA TYR A 297 4.37 -1.24 25.51
C TYR A 297 4.81 -1.75 24.12
N ARG A 298 4.84 -0.86 23.12
CA ARG A 298 5.34 -1.16 21.77
C ARG A 298 6.79 -1.60 21.80
N ASN A 299 7.64 -0.94 22.59
CA ASN A 299 9.05 -1.29 22.70
C ASN A 299 9.25 -2.65 23.38
N LEU A 300 8.46 -2.99 24.41
CA LEU A 300 8.47 -4.32 25.02
C LEU A 300 8.00 -5.40 24.02
N TYR A 301 6.94 -5.12 23.26
CA TYR A 301 6.45 -6.02 22.22
C TYR A 301 7.51 -6.26 21.14
N LEU A 302 8.20 -5.22 20.68
CA LEU A 302 9.27 -5.32 19.69
C LEU A 302 10.49 -6.06 20.24
N LEU A 303 10.85 -5.85 21.51
CA LEU A 303 11.92 -6.61 22.16
C LEU A 303 11.63 -8.12 22.12
N GLN A 304 10.39 -8.51 22.39
CA GLN A 304 9.97 -9.91 22.38
C GLN A 304 9.90 -10.51 20.96
N THR A 305 9.46 -9.72 19.96
CA THR A 305 9.12 -10.24 18.62
C THR A 305 10.21 -10.02 17.58
N ALA A 306 11.00 -8.95 17.68
CA ALA A 306 12.09 -8.62 16.78
C ALA A 306 13.49 -8.88 17.39
N GLY A 307 13.57 -9.00 18.73
CA GLY A 307 14.81 -9.32 19.44
C GLY A 307 15.67 -8.10 19.81
N SER A 308 16.63 -8.31 20.70
CA SER A 308 17.49 -7.25 21.26
C SER A 308 18.32 -6.53 20.21
N ASP A 309 18.84 -7.23 19.20
CA ASP A 309 19.72 -6.66 18.18
C ASP A 309 18.95 -5.69 17.29
N TRP A 310 17.76 -6.11 16.85
CA TRP A 310 16.86 -5.26 16.10
C TRP A 310 16.48 -4.02 16.93
N CYS A 311 16.15 -4.19 18.21
CA CYS A 311 15.78 -3.08 19.07
C CYS A 311 16.94 -2.09 19.29
N ARG A 312 18.16 -2.58 19.54
CA ARG A 312 19.35 -1.73 19.67
C ARG A 312 19.62 -0.92 18.42
N GLN A 313 19.39 -1.51 17.24
CA GLN A 313 19.59 -0.83 15.97
C GLN A 313 18.52 0.23 15.69
N TYR A 314 17.23 -0.10 15.86
CA TYR A 314 16.15 0.69 15.30
C TYR A 314 15.35 1.53 16.30
N LEU A 315 15.19 1.10 17.56
CA LEU A 315 14.40 1.87 18.52
C LEU A 315 14.91 3.31 18.74
N PRO A 316 16.23 3.59 18.80
CA PRO A 316 16.71 4.97 18.91
C PRO A 316 16.27 5.87 17.75
N GLN A 317 15.99 5.30 16.58
CA GLN A 317 15.62 6.05 15.36
C GLN A 317 14.11 6.25 15.23
N ILE A 318 13.29 5.35 15.79
CA ILE A 318 11.81 5.37 15.66
C ILE A 318 11.07 5.72 16.96
N ASN A 319 11.80 6.00 18.03
CA ASN A 319 11.26 6.49 19.30
C ASN A 319 11.24 8.02 19.28
N VAL A 320 10.15 8.57 18.76
CA VAL A 320 9.95 10.02 18.74
C VAL A 320 9.51 10.49 20.14
N THR A 321 10.31 11.37 20.74
CA THR A 321 10.03 11.94 22.07
C THR A 321 9.43 13.35 21.99
N GLU A 322 9.70 14.07 20.90
CA GLU A 322 9.09 15.36 20.60
C GLU A 322 7.79 15.14 19.83
N LEU A 323 6.66 15.26 20.54
CA LEU A 323 5.36 14.88 20.01
C LEU A 323 4.64 16.06 19.38
N ASP A 324 4.36 15.91 18.09
CA ASP A 324 3.31 16.64 17.39
C ASP A 324 2.21 15.65 16.97
N PHE A 325 0.95 16.00 17.25
CA PHE A 325 -0.21 15.19 16.90
C PHE A 325 -0.87 15.84 15.67
N LEU A 326 -0.59 15.27 14.49
CA LEU A 326 -0.95 15.83 13.18
C LEU A 326 -2.23 15.23 12.59
#